data_AF-A0A519D199-F1
#
_entry.id   AF-A0A519D199-F1
#
_cell.length_a   1.000
_cell.length_b   1.000
_cell.length_c   1.000
_cell.angle_alpha   90.00
_cell.angle_beta   90.00
_cell.angle_gamma   90.00
#
_symmetry.space_group_name_H-M   'P 1'
#
loop_
_entity.id
_entity.type
_entity.pdbx_description
1 polymer ?
#
loop_
_entity_poly.entity_id
_entity_poly.type
_entity_poly.pdbx_seq_one_letter_code
_entity_poly.pdbx_strand_id
1 'polypeptide(L)'
;MRRSSIAVTALLLLLSFSSMSMGVLADASVGTPPSDGSSITITADEIWTDDGVFDGEVSIASGAKLTIRSNIDVADDAKIVVEDGGVLEMTNSNLTAQNAPTSLKLYAQDGRMQIPLNGQGGEVDITISFTEELISFAPLVGISGETPEAVSGSEITIDYSSQSGEDNVWVDFTHNPNSIPVITTVVVNWADDTDISYAADLVQEGMYYCCAKTWTMEIQEGGLADMNSGSIVGANIIVAGNATVDDSVIHMSGPVVVADTGSIAVINSSVIGSMDDEDIIAGWNSEIIWQDSTGTGGFVDQWVVVADEQIINTPLQSAGVLVSGLGWLGLTKQGSTDDSGNFSISMPERIISLQDSSGTIWYEAATVLVVWNGPWGNISTEVQLTPEEYSELNMELPDLMVKTVSVNQTSVSVNKPVTVTVEVENTGITSAEGVSLECIRTTGDDAHISPAYPEVSVNAGQVSQVEFTWRGSVEGDYGISCSILQPSEWLGEMSPSVDSEVVSWYALVNAEDGNGMVIALIAAAVIGVVLLGVMAQRGAFSDEEEEESQKEYLDEVEDEEEEGIIEDDVEEEEKVE
;
A
#
# COMPACT_ATOMS: atom_id res chain seq x y z
N MET A 1 13.42 -9.82 -11.77
CA MET A 1 14.64 -10.12 -10.97
C MET A 1 14.41 -10.37 -9.47
N ARG A 2 13.22 -10.11 -8.88
CA ARG A 2 13.01 -10.13 -7.40
C ARG A 2 13.28 -11.46 -6.64
N ARG A 3 13.40 -12.63 -7.28
CA ARG A 3 13.61 -13.92 -6.57
C ARG A 3 14.94 -14.06 -5.80
N SER A 4 15.93 -13.19 -6.02
CA SER A 4 17.17 -13.20 -5.22
C SER A 4 17.14 -12.27 -4.00
N SER A 5 16.13 -11.41 -3.85
CA SER A 5 16.08 -10.46 -2.72
C SER A 5 15.58 -11.14 -1.44
N ILE A 6 14.42 -11.81 -1.51
CA ILE A 6 13.78 -12.48 -0.35
C ILE A 6 14.74 -13.50 0.30
N ALA A 7 15.41 -14.32 -0.51
CA ALA A 7 16.39 -15.30 -0.05
C ALA A 7 17.70 -14.69 0.51
N VAL A 8 17.93 -13.39 0.31
CA VAL A 8 19.06 -12.65 0.91
C VAL A 8 18.62 -11.95 2.20
N THR A 9 17.39 -11.43 2.28
CA THR A 9 16.84 -10.87 3.53
C THR A 9 16.72 -11.95 4.61
N ALA A 10 16.06 -13.07 4.33
CA ALA A 10 15.92 -14.17 5.29
C ALA A 10 17.27 -14.76 5.74
N LEU A 11 18.25 -14.82 4.84
CA LEU A 11 19.60 -15.26 5.16
C LEU A 11 20.39 -14.21 5.97
N LEU A 12 20.11 -12.91 5.79
CA LEU A 12 20.68 -11.84 6.61
C LEU A 12 20.09 -11.82 8.02
N LEU A 13 18.79 -12.06 8.20
CA LEU A 13 18.15 -12.26 9.51
C LEU A 13 18.78 -13.45 10.25
N LEU A 14 18.82 -14.62 9.62
CA LEU A 14 19.49 -15.81 10.21
C LEU A 14 20.96 -15.55 10.56
N LEU A 15 21.66 -14.70 9.79
CA LEU A 15 23.05 -14.32 10.07
C LEU A 15 23.18 -13.22 11.15
N SER A 16 22.20 -12.32 11.31
CA SER A 16 22.19 -11.35 12.41
C SER A 16 21.86 -12.04 13.75
N PHE A 17 20.89 -12.96 13.76
CA PHE A 17 20.63 -13.84 14.92
C PHE A 17 21.85 -14.71 15.26
N SER A 18 22.54 -15.26 14.24
CA SER A 18 23.83 -15.96 14.43
C SER A 18 24.98 -15.08 14.92
N SER A 19 24.78 -13.75 15.01
CA SER A 19 25.81 -12.76 15.36
C SER A 19 25.64 -12.16 16.76
N MET A 20 25.10 -12.91 17.72
CA MET A 20 25.28 -12.61 19.15
C MET A 20 26.76 -12.35 19.43
N SER A 21 27.11 -11.07 19.53
CA SER A 21 28.52 -10.67 19.62
C SER A 21 29.08 -11.18 20.95
N MET A 22 30.32 -11.67 20.93
CA MET A 22 31.02 -12.14 22.12
C MET A 22 31.46 -10.95 22.97
N GLY A 23 30.48 -10.27 23.55
CA GLY A 23 30.64 -9.21 24.54
C GLY A 23 31.40 -9.71 25.75
N VAL A 24 31.96 -8.77 26.50
CA VAL A 24 32.71 -9.11 27.71
C VAL A 24 31.77 -9.80 28.69
N LEU A 25 32.12 -11.03 29.11
CA LEU A 25 31.43 -11.75 30.18
C LEU A 25 31.44 -10.91 31.47
N ALA A 26 30.38 -10.16 31.69
CA ALA A 26 29.85 -9.98 33.02
C ALA A 26 29.29 -11.33 33.47
N ASP A 27 29.52 -11.71 34.72
CA ASP A 27 28.77 -12.83 35.32
C ASP A 27 27.32 -12.35 35.50
N ALA A 28 26.41 -12.85 34.65
CA ALA A 28 24.98 -12.56 34.76
C ALA A 28 24.47 -12.94 36.16
N SER A 29 23.68 -12.07 36.79
CA SER A 29 23.16 -12.34 38.14
C SER A 29 22.12 -13.45 38.12
N VAL A 30 22.15 -14.34 39.11
CA VAL A 30 21.02 -15.23 39.39
C VAL A 30 19.97 -14.41 40.13
N GLY A 31 18.78 -14.32 39.55
CA GLY A 31 17.63 -13.62 40.11
C GLY A 31 16.40 -14.52 40.19
N THR A 32 15.27 -13.92 40.54
CA THR A 32 13.95 -14.57 40.60
C THR A 32 12.90 -13.55 40.16
N PRO A 33 11.77 -13.96 39.55
CA PRO A 33 10.67 -13.06 39.29
C PRO A 33 10.17 -12.36 40.57
N PRO A 34 9.59 -11.15 40.48
CA PRO A 34 8.81 -10.60 41.59
C PRO A 34 7.60 -11.51 41.85
N SER A 35 7.21 -11.64 43.11
CA SER A 35 6.15 -12.57 43.55
C SER A 35 5.24 -11.91 44.60
N ASP A 36 5.04 -10.60 44.48
CA ASP A 36 4.37 -9.74 45.46
C ASP A 36 3.68 -8.50 44.86
N GLY A 37 3.48 -8.48 43.53
CA GLY A 37 2.87 -7.38 42.79
C GLY A 37 3.81 -6.20 42.53
N SER A 38 5.14 -6.38 42.65
CA SER A 38 6.12 -5.30 42.46
C SER A 38 6.62 -5.17 41.02
N SER A 39 6.75 -3.92 40.54
CA SER A 39 7.46 -3.61 39.29
C SER A 39 8.97 -3.56 39.53
N ILE A 40 9.76 -4.25 38.71
CA ILE A 40 11.22 -4.21 38.68
C ILE A 40 11.76 -3.90 37.28
N THR A 41 13.01 -3.43 37.20
CA THR A 41 13.70 -3.16 35.93
C THR A 41 15.03 -3.91 35.87
N ILE A 42 15.17 -4.81 34.90
CA ILE A 42 16.40 -5.53 34.60
C ILE A 42 17.33 -4.58 33.85
N THR A 43 18.44 -4.20 34.48
CA THR A 43 19.40 -3.18 33.97
C THR A 43 20.81 -3.73 33.72
N ALA A 44 20.98 -5.03 33.87
CA ALA A 44 22.14 -5.83 33.50
C ALA A 44 21.68 -7.30 33.33
N ASP A 45 22.53 -8.16 32.78
CA ASP A 45 22.15 -9.54 32.48
C ASP A 45 21.73 -10.34 33.73
N GLU A 46 20.55 -10.94 33.69
CA GLU A 46 19.95 -11.73 34.77
C GLU A 46 19.44 -13.08 34.25
N ILE A 47 19.51 -14.11 35.11
CA ILE A 47 19.03 -15.46 34.82
C ILE A 47 18.11 -15.94 35.93
N TRP A 48 16.91 -16.40 35.58
CA TRP A 48 15.98 -17.12 36.46
C TRP A 48 16.10 -18.63 36.19
N THR A 49 16.43 -19.40 37.23
CA THR A 49 16.66 -20.86 37.15
C THR A 49 15.77 -21.70 38.06
N ASP A 50 15.05 -21.05 38.96
CA ASP A 50 14.24 -21.72 39.98
C ASP A 50 12.76 -21.63 39.58
N ASP A 51 12.01 -22.73 39.76
CA ASP A 51 10.56 -22.75 39.53
C ASP A 51 9.85 -21.88 40.59
N GLY A 52 8.78 -21.18 40.22
CA GLY A 52 8.11 -20.26 41.14
C GLY A 52 6.88 -19.54 40.58
N VAL A 53 6.50 -18.46 41.24
CA VAL A 53 5.38 -17.58 40.85
C VAL A 53 5.93 -16.25 40.36
N PHE A 54 5.38 -15.74 39.26
CA PHE A 54 5.58 -14.36 38.81
C PHE A 54 4.30 -13.54 39.07
N ASP A 55 4.40 -12.56 39.95
CA ASP A 55 3.35 -11.61 40.33
C ASP A 55 3.99 -10.22 40.46
N GLY A 56 3.75 -9.37 39.45
CA GLY A 56 4.37 -8.06 39.29
C GLY A 56 4.62 -7.67 37.84
N GLU A 57 5.53 -6.73 37.63
CA GLU A 57 5.91 -6.21 36.31
C GLU A 57 7.44 -6.26 36.15
N VAL A 58 7.93 -6.62 34.96
CA VAL A 58 9.37 -6.68 34.66
C VAL A 58 9.66 -5.96 33.35
N SER A 59 10.35 -4.83 33.43
CA SER A 59 10.90 -4.11 32.27
C SER A 59 12.34 -4.54 32.03
N ILE A 60 12.67 -5.01 30.82
CA ILE A 60 14.04 -5.36 30.42
C ILE A 60 14.61 -4.18 29.63
N ALA A 61 15.53 -3.46 30.27
CA ALA A 61 16.02 -2.19 29.74
C ALA A 61 17.10 -2.36 28.65
N SER A 62 17.30 -1.30 27.87
CA SER A 62 18.28 -1.24 26.79
C SER A 62 19.67 -1.73 27.19
N GLY A 63 20.17 -2.76 26.49
CA GLY A 63 21.48 -3.37 26.73
C GLY A 63 21.54 -4.37 27.89
N ALA A 64 20.40 -4.79 28.44
CA ALA A 64 20.29 -5.85 29.42
C ALA A 64 19.54 -7.07 28.86
N LYS A 65 19.92 -8.28 29.30
CA LYS A 65 19.24 -9.53 28.95
C LYS A 65 18.63 -10.25 30.15
N LEU A 66 17.34 -10.56 30.10
CA LEU A 66 16.73 -11.53 30.99
C LEU A 66 16.72 -12.91 30.34
N THR A 67 17.15 -13.93 31.09
CA THR A 67 17.18 -15.32 30.63
C THR A 67 16.33 -16.22 31.55
N ILE A 68 15.27 -16.83 31.04
CA ILE A 68 14.36 -17.69 31.81
C ILE A 68 14.62 -19.16 31.47
N ARG A 69 14.86 -19.98 32.50
CA ARG A 69 15.20 -21.43 32.39
C ARG A 69 14.49 -22.28 33.44
N SER A 70 13.28 -21.89 33.81
CA SER A 70 12.43 -22.57 34.80
C SER A 70 10.95 -22.53 34.40
N ASN A 71 10.10 -23.17 35.20
CA ASN A 71 8.65 -23.18 35.08
C ASN A 71 8.07 -22.14 36.04
N ILE A 72 7.29 -21.20 35.51
CA ILE A 72 6.79 -20.06 36.27
C ILE A 72 5.28 -19.96 36.12
N ASP A 73 4.57 -20.03 37.25
CA ASP A 73 3.14 -19.80 37.37
C ASP A 73 2.90 -18.28 37.40
N VAL A 74 2.44 -17.71 36.29
CA VAL A 74 2.23 -16.27 36.11
C VAL A 74 0.85 -15.87 36.63
N ALA A 75 0.81 -14.91 37.56
CA ALA A 75 -0.41 -14.38 38.14
C ALA A 75 -1.16 -13.42 37.18
N ASP A 76 -2.43 -13.20 37.46
CA ASP A 76 -3.26 -12.24 36.73
C ASP A 76 -2.69 -10.80 36.83
N ASP A 77 -2.92 -10.00 35.79
CA ASP A 77 -2.41 -8.63 35.59
C ASP A 77 -0.86 -8.50 35.53
N ALA A 78 -0.10 -9.59 35.67
CA ALA A 78 1.36 -9.57 35.56
C ALA A 78 1.86 -9.22 34.15
N LYS A 79 3.05 -8.59 34.05
CA LYS A 79 3.54 -8.03 32.78
C LYS A 79 5.04 -8.14 32.55
N ILE A 80 5.46 -8.66 31.39
CA ILE A 80 6.83 -8.53 30.88
C ILE A 80 6.85 -7.46 29.78
N VAL A 81 7.81 -6.54 29.84
CA VAL A 81 8.10 -5.53 28.81
C VAL A 81 9.55 -5.67 28.37
N VAL A 82 9.78 -5.80 27.07
CA VAL A 82 11.12 -5.71 26.46
C VAL A 82 11.25 -4.32 25.84
N GLU A 83 12.13 -3.47 26.37
CA GLU A 83 12.39 -2.12 25.85
C GLU A 83 13.34 -2.15 24.63
N ASP A 84 13.50 -1.01 23.94
CA ASP A 84 14.45 -0.82 22.83
C ASP A 84 15.88 -1.30 23.20
N GLY A 85 16.38 -2.32 22.52
CA GLY A 85 17.69 -2.93 22.78
C GLY A 85 17.75 -3.82 24.04
N GLY A 86 16.63 -4.07 24.71
CA GLY A 86 16.49 -5.11 25.73
C GLY A 86 16.30 -6.49 25.10
N VAL A 87 16.63 -7.56 25.84
CA VAL A 87 16.55 -8.95 25.34
C VAL A 87 15.88 -9.89 26.34
N LEU A 88 14.83 -10.59 25.91
CA LEU A 88 14.26 -11.75 26.60
C LEU A 88 14.72 -13.04 25.90
N GLU A 89 15.35 -13.96 26.64
CA GLU A 89 15.66 -15.32 26.19
C GLU A 89 14.92 -16.33 27.08
N MET A 90 14.01 -17.10 26.50
CA MET A 90 13.38 -18.28 27.10
C MET A 90 14.06 -19.53 26.57
N THR A 91 14.52 -20.43 27.45
CA THR A 91 15.22 -21.66 27.05
C THR A 91 14.82 -22.81 27.96
N ASN A 92 14.10 -23.81 27.41
CA ASN A 92 13.62 -24.96 28.19
C ASN A 92 12.77 -24.51 29.41
N SER A 93 11.92 -23.51 29.19
CA SER A 93 11.17 -22.77 30.22
C SER A 93 9.70 -22.62 29.84
N ASN A 94 8.83 -22.59 30.85
CA ASN A 94 7.38 -22.45 30.66
C ASN A 94 6.84 -21.26 31.46
N LEU A 95 6.06 -20.39 30.82
CA LEU A 95 5.33 -19.29 31.46
C LEU A 95 3.83 -19.59 31.37
N THR A 96 3.23 -20.00 32.49
CA THR A 96 1.86 -20.54 32.52
C THR A 96 0.95 -19.64 33.34
N ALA A 97 -0.12 -19.11 32.74
CA ALA A 97 -1.14 -18.38 33.47
C ALA A 97 -1.77 -19.22 34.60
N GLN A 98 -1.82 -18.68 35.83
CA GLN A 98 -2.50 -19.31 36.97
C GLN A 98 -4.00 -19.47 36.72
N ASN A 99 -4.60 -18.51 36.01
CA ASN A 99 -5.98 -18.58 35.52
C ASN A 99 -5.93 -18.56 33.98
N ALA A 100 -5.65 -19.71 33.38
CA ALA A 100 -5.77 -19.90 31.93
C ALA A 100 -7.25 -19.91 31.47
N PRO A 101 -7.55 -19.67 30.18
CA PRO A 101 -8.90 -19.78 29.61
C PRO A 101 -9.57 -21.13 29.90
N THR A 102 -10.70 -21.11 30.61
CA THR A 102 -11.49 -22.31 30.95
C THR A 102 -12.68 -22.55 30.03
N SER A 103 -13.07 -21.55 29.24
CA SER A 103 -14.32 -21.56 28.49
C SER A 103 -14.08 -21.64 26.98
N LEU A 104 -15.07 -22.16 26.24
CA LEU A 104 -15.05 -22.23 24.77
C LEU A 104 -16.20 -21.42 24.16
N LYS A 105 -15.88 -20.59 23.18
CA LYS A 105 -16.78 -19.74 22.38
C LYS A 105 -17.12 -20.48 21.08
N LEU A 106 -18.41 -20.59 20.75
CA LEU A 106 -18.87 -21.01 19.42
C LEU A 106 -19.11 -19.75 18.57
N TYR A 107 -18.31 -19.56 17.52
CA TYR A 107 -18.20 -18.33 16.74
C TYR A 107 -17.91 -18.69 15.29
N ALA A 108 -18.53 -18.00 14.33
CA ALA A 108 -18.40 -18.21 12.87
C ALA A 108 -18.79 -19.60 12.29
N GLN A 109 -18.44 -20.72 12.93
CA GLN A 109 -18.54 -22.09 12.41
C GLN A 109 -19.25 -23.07 13.37
N ASP A 110 -19.72 -24.19 12.83
CA ASP A 110 -20.15 -25.35 13.61
C ASP A 110 -18.96 -25.93 14.39
N GLY A 111 -19.20 -26.41 15.62
CA GLY A 111 -18.17 -26.97 16.49
C GLY A 111 -18.61 -28.28 17.14
N ARG A 112 -17.68 -29.00 17.74
CA ARG A 112 -17.95 -30.26 18.47
C ARG A 112 -16.98 -30.47 19.62
N MET A 113 -17.44 -31.21 20.63
CA MET A 113 -16.72 -31.43 21.89
C MET A 113 -16.78 -32.90 22.29
N GLN A 114 -15.64 -33.47 22.69
CA GLN A 114 -15.51 -34.87 23.10
C GLN A 114 -15.68 -34.99 24.62
N ILE A 115 -16.81 -35.53 25.05
CA ILE A 115 -17.17 -35.68 26.46
C ILE A 115 -16.62 -37.02 26.98
N PRO A 116 -15.79 -37.05 28.04
CA PRO A 116 -15.27 -38.29 28.60
C PRO A 116 -16.38 -39.07 29.32
N LEU A 117 -16.44 -40.37 29.03
CA LEU A 117 -17.36 -41.33 29.67
C LEU A 117 -16.61 -42.39 30.50
N ASN A 118 -15.27 -42.35 30.48
CA ASN A 118 -14.39 -43.12 31.37
C ASN A 118 -14.62 -44.65 31.33
N GLY A 119 -15.15 -45.17 30.22
CA GLY A 119 -15.48 -46.59 30.02
C GLY A 119 -16.72 -47.08 30.79
N GLN A 120 -17.41 -46.18 31.50
CA GLN A 120 -18.64 -46.47 32.21
C GLN A 120 -19.80 -46.70 31.23
N GLY A 121 -20.74 -47.59 31.58
CA GLY A 121 -21.83 -47.99 30.69
C GLY A 121 -23.16 -48.10 31.41
N GLY A 122 -24.22 -47.57 30.80
CA GLY A 122 -25.52 -47.29 31.39
C GLY A 122 -26.02 -45.89 31.00
N GLU A 123 -27.13 -45.47 31.60
CA GLU A 123 -27.66 -44.12 31.42
C GLU A 123 -26.77 -43.10 32.15
N VAL A 124 -26.56 -41.93 31.52
CA VAL A 124 -25.75 -40.82 32.02
C VAL A 124 -26.36 -39.48 31.59
N ASP A 125 -26.43 -38.53 32.51
CA ASP A 125 -26.95 -37.19 32.24
C ASP A 125 -25.76 -36.25 31.99
N ILE A 126 -25.57 -35.83 30.73
CA ILE A 126 -24.50 -34.89 30.33
C ILE A 126 -25.07 -33.47 30.40
N THR A 127 -24.69 -32.71 31.43
CA THR A 127 -25.08 -31.30 31.60
C THR A 127 -23.99 -30.37 31.09
N ILE A 128 -24.35 -29.42 30.24
CA ILE A 128 -23.45 -28.42 29.65
C ILE A 128 -23.93 -27.03 30.07
N SER A 129 -23.06 -26.25 30.71
CA SER A 129 -23.38 -24.92 31.26
C SER A 129 -22.79 -23.79 30.41
N PHE A 130 -23.50 -22.67 30.34
CA PHE A 130 -23.15 -21.50 29.53
C PHE A 130 -22.99 -20.23 30.39
N THR A 131 -22.19 -19.27 29.93
CA THR A 131 -21.99 -17.98 30.62
C THR A 131 -23.26 -17.12 30.65
N GLU A 132 -24.12 -17.22 29.63
CA GLU A 132 -25.37 -16.48 29.50
C GLU A 132 -26.55 -17.42 29.16
N GLU A 133 -27.79 -16.95 29.40
CA GLU A 133 -29.00 -17.72 29.09
C GLU A 133 -29.21 -17.83 27.57
N LEU A 134 -29.21 -19.05 27.04
CA LEU A 134 -29.51 -19.30 25.63
C LEU A 134 -30.99 -18.99 25.34
N ILE A 135 -31.22 -18.01 24.46
CA ILE A 135 -32.55 -17.54 24.05
C ILE A 135 -32.90 -18.00 22.63
N SER A 136 -33.89 -17.35 21.99
CA SER A 136 -34.15 -17.57 20.56
C SER A 136 -32.89 -17.34 19.72
N PHE A 137 -32.69 -18.19 18.71
CA PHE A 137 -31.47 -18.24 17.88
C PHE A 137 -30.21 -18.80 18.57
N ALA A 138 -30.36 -19.54 19.67
CA ALA A 138 -29.36 -20.49 20.15
C ALA A 138 -28.85 -21.46 19.05
N PRO A 139 -27.69 -22.13 19.26
CA PRO A 139 -27.26 -23.25 18.44
C PRO A 139 -28.26 -24.42 18.48
N LEU A 140 -28.08 -25.39 17.58
CA LEU A 140 -28.62 -26.74 17.76
C LEU A 140 -27.55 -27.61 18.42
N VAL A 141 -27.92 -28.50 19.33
CA VAL A 141 -26.97 -29.37 20.06
C VAL A 141 -27.49 -30.81 20.07
N GLY A 142 -26.60 -31.79 19.93
CA GLY A 142 -26.95 -33.21 20.04
C GLY A 142 -25.75 -34.15 20.01
N ILE A 143 -26.00 -35.45 20.23
CA ILE A 143 -24.97 -36.48 20.09
C ILE A 143 -24.59 -36.65 18.62
N SER A 144 -23.29 -36.80 18.33
CA SER A 144 -22.80 -36.86 16.95
C SER A 144 -23.35 -38.07 16.18
N GLY A 145 -23.93 -37.80 15.01
CA GLY A 145 -24.65 -38.78 14.20
C GLY A 145 -26.17 -38.87 14.49
N GLU A 146 -26.67 -38.20 15.52
CA GLU A 146 -28.10 -38.01 15.75
C GLU A 146 -28.63 -36.73 15.08
N THR A 147 -29.85 -36.29 15.39
CA THR A 147 -30.40 -35.01 14.90
C THR A 147 -30.31 -33.98 16.03
N PRO A 148 -29.52 -32.89 15.90
CA PRO A 148 -29.35 -31.93 16.97
C PRO A 148 -30.65 -31.12 17.19
N GLU A 149 -30.97 -30.87 18.46
CA GLU A 149 -32.19 -30.18 18.88
C GLU A 149 -31.94 -28.72 19.25
N ALA A 150 -32.98 -27.89 19.19
CA ALA A 150 -32.88 -26.47 19.55
C ALA A 150 -32.94 -26.29 21.07
N VAL A 151 -31.88 -25.72 21.64
CA VAL A 151 -31.72 -25.57 23.10
C VAL A 151 -32.08 -24.16 23.61
N SER A 152 -32.32 -24.05 24.92
CA SER A 152 -32.50 -22.78 25.62
C SER A 152 -32.24 -22.90 27.13
N GLY A 153 -31.91 -21.79 27.79
CA GLY A 153 -31.53 -21.74 29.22
C GLY A 153 -30.03 -21.51 29.43
N SER A 154 -29.60 -21.33 30.68
CA SER A 154 -28.18 -21.21 31.05
C SER A 154 -27.45 -22.55 31.11
N GLU A 155 -28.19 -23.66 31.11
CA GLU A 155 -27.69 -25.03 31.15
C GLU A 155 -28.60 -25.92 30.30
N ILE A 156 -28.02 -26.94 29.69
CA ILE A 156 -28.74 -27.99 28.95
C ILE A 156 -28.34 -29.35 29.51
N THR A 157 -29.22 -30.35 29.45
CA THR A 157 -28.90 -31.74 29.78
C THR A 157 -29.23 -32.63 28.59
N ILE A 158 -28.32 -33.55 28.26
CA ILE A 158 -28.48 -34.57 27.23
C ILE A 158 -28.49 -35.93 27.93
N ASP A 159 -29.63 -36.60 27.89
CA ASP A 159 -29.80 -37.98 28.38
C ASP A 159 -29.09 -38.93 27.39
N TYR A 160 -28.07 -39.67 27.82
CA TYR A 160 -27.30 -40.59 26.97
C TYR A 160 -27.21 -42.01 27.56
N SER A 161 -27.07 -43.03 26.71
CA SER A 161 -26.98 -44.45 27.12
C SER A 161 -25.67 -45.06 26.60
N SER A 162 -24.64 -44.98 27.43
CA SER A 162 -23.25 -45.38 27.12
C SER A 162 -23.06 -46.89 27.12
N GLN A 163 -22.22 -47.40 26.21
CA GLN A 163 -21.80 -48.80 26.22
C GLN A 163 -20.63 -49.04 27.19
N SER A 164 -20.60 -50.20 27.84
CA SER A 164 -19.49 -50.54 28.75
C SER A 164 -18.19 -50.72 27.97
N GLY A 165 -17.19 -49.88 28.27
CA GLY A 165 -15.97 -49.73 27.48
C GLY A 165 -16.01 -48.64 26.42
N GLU A 166 -16.99 -47.74 26.45
CA GLU A 166 -17.05 -46.51 25.65
C GLU A 166 -16.35 -45.38 26.44
N ASP A 167 -15.18 -44.95 25.97
CA ASP A 167 -14.34 -44.00 26.73
C ASP A 167 -14.82 -42.54 26.61
N ASN A 168 -15.60 -42.20 25.58
CA ASN A 168 -16.06 -40.85 25.27
C ASN A 168 -17.19 -40.85 24.21
N VAL A 169 -17.91 -39.72 24.13
CA VAL A 169 -18.91 -39.42 23.10
C VAL A 169 -18.69 -38.01 22.54
N TRP A 170 -18.99 -37.78 21.26
CA TRP A 170 -18.97 -36.44 20.67
C TRP A 170 -20.34 -35.77 20.77
N VAL A 171 -20.36 -34.52 21.25
CA VAL A 171 -21.51 -33.62 21.17
C VAL A 171 -21.23 -32.59 20.07
N ASP A 172 -22.11 -32.52 19.08
CA ASP A 172 -22.04 -31.59 17.96
C ASP A 172 -22.91 -30.34 18.23
N PHE A 173 -22.41 -29.17 17.85
CA PHE A 173 -23.02 -27.86 18.06
C PHE A 173 -23.15 -27.12 16.71
N THR A 174 -24.36 -27.05 16.15
CA THR A 174 -24.62 -26.29 14.93
C THR A 174 -24.71 -24.79 15.25
N HIS A 175 -23.83 -23.99 14.67
CA HIS A 175 -23.73 -22.56 14.91
C HIS A 175 -24.90 -21.78 14.32
N ASN A 176 -25.24 -20.67 14.98
CA ASN A 176 -26.26 -19.74 14.54
C ASN A 176 -25.66 -18.33 14.54
N PRO A 177 -25.52 -17.66 13.37
CA PRO A 177 -24.90 -16.32 13.27
C PRO A 177 -25.56 -15.18 14.06
N ASN A 178 -26.58 -15.46 14.87
CA ASN A 178 -27.27 -14.53 15.75
C ASN A 178 -27.03 -14.84 17.25
N SER A 179 -26.18 -15.82 17.58
CA SER A 179 -25.83 -16.22 18.94
C SER A 179 -24.38 -16.71 19.00
N ILE A 180 -23.62 -16.18 19.95
CA ILE A 180 -22.21 -16.54 20.19
C ILE A 180 -22.13 -17.12 21.61
N PRO A 181 -22.55 -18.39 21.81
CA PRO A 181 -22.60 -18.97 23.13
C PRO A 181 -21.19 -19.29 23.64
N VAL A 182 -20.96 -19.04 24.93
CA VAL A 182 -19.74 -19.40 25.64
C VAL A 182 -20.06 -20.54 26.62
N ILE A 183 -19.49 -21.71 26.36
CA ILE A 183 -19.58 -22.92 27.18
C ILE A 183 -18.52 -22.83 28.28
N THR A 184 -18.90 -23.06 29.54
CA THR A 184 -18.01 -22.90 30.70
C THR A 184 -17.58 -24.24 31.29
N THR A 185 -18.54 -25.13 31.54
CA THR A 185 -18.31 -26.44 32.17
C THR A 185 -19.20 -27.52 31.58
N VAL A 186 -18.69 -28.75 31.60
CA VAL A 186 -19.49 -29.97 31.38
C VAL A 186 -19.47 -30.81 32.65
N VAL A 187 -20.63 -31.34 33.02
CA VAL A 187 -20.83 -32.24 34.17
C VAL A 187 -21.43 -33.54 33.65
N VAL A 188 -20.75 -34.66 33.91
CA VAL A 188 -21.17 -35.99 33.47
C VAL A 188 -21.67 -36.74 34.71
N ASN A 189 -23.00 -36.88 34.84
CA ASN A 189 -23.62 -37.47 36.02
C ASN A 189 -24.06 -38.91 35.78
N TRP A 190 -23.41 -39.84 36.49
CA TRP A 190 -23.84 -41.23 36.61
C TRP A 190 -24.68 -41.42 37.86
N ALA A 191 -25.30 -42.60 38.02
CA ALA A 191 -26.18 -42.89 39.15
C ALA A 191 -25.51 -42.86 40.54
N ASP A 192 -24.19 -43.08 40.60
CA ASP A 192 -23.38 -43.14 41.83
C ASP A 192 -22.09 -42.26 41.76
N ASP A 193 -21.88 -41.50 40.67
CA ASP A 193 -20.61 -40.82 40.35
C ASP A 193 -20.83 -39.52 39.53
N THR A 194 -19.93 -38.54 39.64
CA THR A 194 -20.03 -37.25 38.92
C THR A 194 -18.65 -36.73 38.52
N ASP A 195 -18.37 -36.67 37.22
CA ASP A 195 -17.21 -35.99 36.66
C ASP A 195 -17.56 -34.54 36.29
N ILE A 196 -16.61 -33.60 36.48
CA ILE A 196 -16.73 -32.19 36.11
C ILE A 196 -15.48 -31.79 35.33
N SER A 197 -15.64 -31.08 34.22
CA SER A 197 -14.54 -30.53 33.41
C SER A 197 -14.84 -29.10 32.97
N TYR A 198 -13.82 -28.27 32.84
CA TYR A 198 -13.94 -27.01 32.12
C TYR A 198 -14.03 -27.26 30.62
N ALA A 199 -14.73 -26.41 29.88
CA ALA A 199 -14.93 -26.60 28.45
C ALA A 199 -13.59 -26.63 27.68
N ALA A 200 -12.64 -25.78 28.08
CA ALA A 200 -11.31 -25.67 27.46
C ALA A 200 -10.35 -26.85 27.78
N ASP A 201 -10.66 -27.69 28.78
CA ASP A 201 -9.88 -28.91 29.08
C ASP A 201 -10.27 -30.08 28.16
N LEU A 202 -11.38 -29.95 27.41
CA LEU A 202 -11.95 -31.02 26.60
C LEU A 202 -11.45 -30.95 25.16
N VAL A 203 -11.27 -32.13 24.54
CA VAL A 203 -10.89 -32.21 23.12
C VAL A 203 -12.05 -31.66 22.28
N GLN A 204 -11.76 -30.65 21.47
CA GLN A 204 -12.74 -29.88 20.71
C GLN A 204 -12.27 -29.68 19.27
N GLU A 205 -13.23 -29.47 18.37
CA GLU A 205 -12.98 -28.96 17.02
C GLU A 205 -14.00 -27.85 16.72
N GLY A 206 -13.57 -26.80 16.00
CA GLY A 206 -14.45 -25.71 15.57
C GLY A 206 -14.88 -24.73 16.67
N MET A 207 -14.27 -24.77 17.85
CA MET A 207 -14.49 -23.81 18.94
C MET A 207 -13.23 -22.98 19.24
N TYR A 208 -13.44 -21.84 19.88
CA TYR A 208 -12.44 -20.82 20.16
C TYR A 208 -12.25 -20.69 21.67
N TYR A 209 -11.04 -20.43 22.15
CA TYR A 209 -10.80 -20.28 23.59
C TYR A 209 -11.35 -18.96 24.11
N CYS A 210 -11.80 -18.91 25.36
CA CYS A 210 -12.48 -17.74 25.91
C CYS A 210 -12.31 -17.63 27.44
N CYS A 211 -12.26 -16.43 28.04
CA CYS A 211 -12.36 -15.09 27.44
C CYS A 211 -11.30 -14.13 28.00
N ALA A 212 -10.24 -14.65 28.64
CA ALA A 212 -9.28 -13.87 29.40
C ALA A 212 -7.85 -14.29 29.07
N LYS A 213 -7.09 -13.38 28.45
CA LYS A 213 -5.62 -13.42 28.46
C LYS A 213 -5.19 -12.69 29.73
N THR A 214 -4.72 -13.43 30.73
CA THR A 214 -4.65 -12.96 32.12
C THR A 214 -3.36 -12.23 32.48
N TRP A 215 -2.30 -12.38 31.68
CA TRP A 215 -1.04 -11.65 31.83
C TRP A 215 -0.55 -11.15 30.46
N THR A 216 0.40 -10.21 30.42
CA THR A 216 0.86 -9.57 29.16
C THR A 216 2.37 -9.74 28.93
N MET A 217 2.74 -9.99 27.67
CA MET A 217 4.11 -9.90 27.16
C MET A 217 4.15 -8.87 26.02
N GLU A 218 4.93 -7.80 26.21
CA GLU A 218 5.05 -6.67 25.28
C GLU A 218 6.50 -6.52 24.82
N ILE A 219 6.76 -6.77 23.53
CA ILE A 219 8.07 -6.57 22.91
C ILE A 219 8.00 -5.24 22.17
N GLN A 220 8.59 -4.17 22.71
CA GLN A 220 8.55 -2.83 22.12
C GLN A 220 9.46 -2.74 20.89
N GLU A 221 9.30 -1.68 20.08
CA GLU A 221 10.17 -1.39 18.93
C GLU A 221 11.65 -1.41 19.35
N GLY A 222 12.48 -2.16 18.62
CA GLY A 222 13.89 -2.38 18.95
C GLY A 222 14.18 -3.43 20.04
N GLY A 223 13.17 -3.89 20.78
CA GLY A 223 13.27 -5.00 21.74
C GLY A 223 13.30 -6.37 21.06
N LEU A 224 13.96 -7.35 21.70
CA LEU A 224 14.12 -8.72 21.17
C LEU A 224 13.58 -9.78 22.14
N ALA A 225 12.77 -10.72 21.64
CA ALA A 225 12.39 -11.93 22.35
C ALA A 225 12.77 -13.19 21.56
N ASP A 226 13.38 -14.17 22.24
CA ASP A 226 13.76 -15.46 21.68
C ASP A 226 13.23 -16.58 22.58
N MET A 227 12.41 -17.47 22.03
CA MET A 227 11.77 -18.60 22.73
C MET A 227 12.24 -19.92 22.12
N ASN A 228 13.03 -20.68 22.86
CA ASN A 228 13.62 -21.94 22.41
C ASN A 228 13.24 -23.13 23.32
N SER A 229 12.61 -24.15 22.73
CA SER A 229 12.12 -25.36 23.42
C SER A 229 11.27 -25.05 24.68
N GLY A 230 10.34 -24.10 24.61
CA GLY A 230 9.54 -23.63 25.75
C GLY A 230 8.05 -23.50 25.47
N SER A 231 7.29 -22.97 26.43
CA SER A 231 5.88 -22.61 26.20
C SER A 231 5.41 -21.35 26.92
N ILE A 232 4.37 -20.74 26.34
CA ILE A 232 3.61 -19.60 26.88
C ILE A 232 2.14 -19.98 26.90
N VAL A 233 1.45 -19.81 28.04
CA VAL A 233 0.03 -20.14 28.21
C VAL A 233 -0.76 -18.97 28.78
N GLY A 234 -1.90 -18.63 28.14
CA GLY A 234 -2.85 -17.61 28.60
C GLY A 234 -2.39 -16.16 28.49
N ALA A 235 -1.38 -15.87 27.67
CA ALA A 235 -0.73 -14.57 27.58
C ALA A 235 -1.37 -13.66 26.51
N ASN A 236 -1.40 -12.36 26.77
CA ASN A 236 -1.60 -11.33 25.76
C ASN A 236 -0.23 -10.94 25.18
N ILE A 237 0.07 -11.38 23.96
CA ILE A 237 1.39 -11.20 23.32
C ILE A 237 1.30 -10.09 22.27
N ILE A 238 2.12 -9.05 22.44
CA ILE A 238 2.20 -7.88 21.55
C ILE A 238 3.66 -7.72 21.08
N VAL A 239 3.86 -7.67 19.75
CA VAL A 239 5.18 -7.65 19.10
C VAL A 239 5.32 -6.40 18.21
N ALA A 240 5.98 -5.36 18.71
CA ALA A 240 6.43 -4.21 17.94
C ALA A 240 7.95 -4.20 17.67
N GLY A 241 8.71 -5.00 18.42
CA GLY A 241 10.09 -5.38 18.09
C GLY A 241 10.14 -6.72 17.33
N ASN A 242 11.14 -7.55 17.63
CA ASN A 242 11.31 -8.85 16.99
C ASN A 242 11.09 -9.99 17.99
N ALA A 243 10.27 -10.99 17.63
CA ALA A 243 10.02 -12.20 18.40
C ALA A 243 10.37 -13.46 17.58
N THR A 244 11.08 -14.41 18.19
CA THR A 244 11.34 -15.75 17.63
C THR A 244 10.71 -16.82 18.52
N VAL A 245 10.07 -17.80 17.88
CA VAL A 245 9.43 -18.97 18.49
C VAL A 245 9.98 -20.20 17.75
N ASP A 246 10.94 -20.90 18.36
CA ASP A 246 11.58 -22.11 17.80
C ASP A 246 11.40 -23.31 18.74
N ASP A 247 11.01 -24.46 18.19
CA ASP A 247 10.72 -25.70 18.95
C ASP A 247 9.73 -25.49 20.12
N SER A 248 8.84 -24.49 20.04
CA SER A 248 8.09 -23.93 21.17
C SER A 248 6.58 -23.88 20.95
N VAL A 249 5.81 -23.69 22.03
CA VAL A 249 4.33 -23.68 21.99
C VAL A 249 3.75 -22.41 22.60
N ILE A 250 3.00 -21.65 21.80
CA ILE A 250 2.10 -20.59 22.26
C ILE A 250 0.69 -21.19 22.36
N HIS A 251 0.16 -21.30 23.57
CA HIS A 251 -1.13 -21.95 23.85
C HIS A 251 -2.13 -21.00 24.52
N MET A 252 -3.40 -21.04 24.12
CA MET A 252 -4.49 -20.22 24.70
C MET A 252 -4.19 -18.70 24.73
N SER A 253 -3.33 -18.23 23.82
CA SER A 253 -2.76 -16.88 23.80
C SER A 253 -3.03 -16.14 22.48
N GLY A 254 -3.53 -16.84 21.45
CA GLY A 254 -3.91 -16.27 20.15
C GLY A 254 -5.15 -15.35 20.24
N PRO A 255 -5.32 -14.38 19.33
CA PRO A 255 -4.35 -13.96 18.31
C PRO A 255 -3.12 -13.30 18.95
N VAL A 256 -1.92 -13.60 18.45
CA VAL A 256 -0.71 -12.80 18.73
C VAL A 256 -0.79 -11.52 17.90
N VAL A 257 -0.56 -10.35 18.51
CA VAL A 257 -0.65 -9.07 17.81
C VAL A 257 0.74 -8.59 17.42
N VAL A 258 0.98 -8.40 16.12
CA VAL A 258 2.24 -7.82 15.59
C VAL A 258 1.95 -6.42 15.06
N ALA A 259 2.71 -5.41 15.47
CA ALA A 259 2.54 -4.03 15.00
C ALA A 259 3.14 -3.85 13.59
N ASP A 260 2.88 -2.70 12.94
CA ASP A 260 3.35 -2.43 11.56
C ASP A 260 4.88 -2.48 11.41
N THR A 261 5.64 -2.23 12.46
CA THR A 261 7.12 -2.34 12.49
C THR A 261 7.64 -3.65 13.08
N GLY A 262 6.73 -4.52 13.55
CA GLY A 262 7.07 -5.75 14.26
C GLY A 262 7.47 -6.91 13.34
N SER A 263 8.19 -7.87 13.91
CA SER A 263 8.64 -9.08 13.21
C SER A 263 8.41 -10.31 14.10
N ILE A 264 7.76 -11.35 13.57
CA ILE A 264 7.60 -12.64 14.26
C ILE A 264 8.07 -13.80 13.38
N ALA A 265 8.91 -14.66 13.95
CA ALA A 265 9.31 -15.93 13.36
C ALA A 265 8.75 -17.10 14.18
N VAL A 266 7.97 -17.97 13.54
CA VAL A 266 7.39 -19.19 14.10
C VAL A 266 7.97 -20.37 13.32
N ILE A 267 8.86 -21.12 13.96
CA ILE A 267 9.72 -22.13 13.32
C ILE A 267 9.61 -23.44 14.13
N ASN A 268 9.34 -24.57 13.47
CA ASN A 268 9.18 -25.89 14.15
C ASN A 268 8.16 -25.89 15.32
N SER A 269 7.22 -24.94 15.36
CA SER A 269 6.50 -24.54 16.57
C SER A 269 4.98 -24.66 16.41
N SER A 270 4.25 -24.44 17.50
CA SER A 270 2.78 -24.44 17.50
C SER A 270 2.21 -23.16 18.10
N VAL A 271 1.30 -22.50 17.39
CA VAL A 271 0.42 -21.46 17.94
C VAL A 271 -0.98 -22.07 17.95
N ILE A 272 -1.53 -22.33 19.13
CA ILE A 272 -2.75 -23.15 19.28
C ILE A 272 -3.71 -22.60 20.32
N GLY A 273 -4.99 -22.77 20.04
CA GLY A 273 -6.09 -22.31 20.89
C GLY A 273 -6.27 -20.80 20.84
N SER A 274 -6.41 -20.22 19.64
CA SER A 274 -6.79 -18.82 19.51
C SER A 274 -8.20 -18.53 20.08
N MET A 275 -8.42 -17.26 20.42
CA MET A 275 -9.71 -16.73 20.86
C MET A 275 -10.58 -16.19 19.71
N ASP A 276 -10.00 -15.99 18.53
CA ASP A 276 -10.66 -15.54 17.29
C ASP A 276 -10.17 -16.36 16.07
N ASP A 277 -10.66 -16.04 14.87
CA ASP A 277 -10.36 -16.71 13.61
C ASP A 277 -8.95 -16.47 13.03
N GLU A 278 -8.04 -15.88 13.82
CA GLU A 278 -6.60 -15.82 13.53
C GLU A 278 -5.74 -16.29 14.70
N ASP A 279 -4.68 -17.06 14.43
CA ASP A 279 -3.61 -17.34 15.40
C ASP A 279 -2.67 -16.14 15.59
N ILE A 280 -2.49 -15.32 14.54
CA ILE A 280 -1.67 -14.09 14.53
C ILE A 280 -2.36 -13.01 13.68
N ILE A 281 -2.50 -11.81 14.23
CA ILE A 281 -2.96 -10.60 13.51
C ILE A 281 -1.79 -9.63 13.43
N ALA A 282 -1.42 -9.21 12.22
CA ALA A 282 -0.23 -8.40 12.00
C ALA A 282 -0.52 -7.11 11.21
N GLY A 283 0.15 -6.02 11.60
CA GLY A 283 0.13 -4.73 10.91
C GLY A 283 0.81 -4.78 9.53
N TRP A 284 0.60 -3.73 8.74
CA TRP A 284 0.81 -3.74 7.29
C TRP A 284 2.25 -4.07 6.89
N ASN A 285 3.23 -3.36 7.44
CA ASN A 285 4.64 -3.48 7.06
C ASN A 285 5.40 -4.56 7.87
N SER A 286 4.69 -5.37 8.65
CA SER A 286 5.27 -6.39 9.51
C SER A 286 5.95 -7.52 8.74
N GLU A 287 6.84 -8.27 9.40
CA GLU A 287 7.43 -9.48 8.84
C GLU A 287 6.95 -10.73 9.61
N ILE A 288 6.31 -11.67 8.89
CA ILE A 288 5.93 -12.98 9.42
C ILE A 288 6.76 -14.06 8.72
N ILE A 289 7.52 -14.83 9.49
CA ILE A 289 8.23 -16.02 9.02
C ILE A 289 7.54 -17.24 9.63
N TRP A 290 6.66 -17.89 8.85
CA TRP A 290 6.03 -19.15 9.25
C TRP A 290 6.72 -20.33 8.56
N GLN A 291 7.43 -21.16 9.32
CA GLN A 291 8.14 -22.34 8.80
C GLN A 291 7.85 -23.59 9.64
N ASP A 292 7.49 -24.70 8.96
CA ASP A 292 7.39 -26.05 9.54
C ASP A 292 6.55 -26.10 10.85
N SER A 293 5.56 -25.23 10.97
CA SER A 293 4.79 -24.91 12.19
C SER A 293 3.28 -25.10 12.01
N THR A 294 2.53 -25.22 13.12
CA THR A 294 1.09 -25.54 13.14
C THR A 294 0.24 -24.50 13.89
N GLY A 295 -0.85 -24.06 13.25
CA GLY A 295 -1.88 -23.22 13.87
C GLY A 295 -2.94 -24.01 14.66
N THR A 296 -3.95 -23.31 15.19
CA THR A 296 -5.16 -23.88 15.82
C THR A 296 -5.97 -24.73 14.83
N GLY A 297 -6.04 -24.30 13.57
CA GLY A 297 -6.69 -25.04 12.48
C GLY A 297 -8.19 -24.79 12.30
N GLY A 298 -8.83 -25.57 11.44
CA GLY A 298 -10.25 -25.42 11.11
C GLY A 298 -10.51 -24.17 10.26
N PHE A 299 -11.21 -23.18 10.82
CA PHE A 299 -11.39 -21.85 10.24
C PHE A 299 -10.48 -20.79 10.88
N VAL A 300 -9.53 -21.18 11.76
CA VAL A 300 -8.51 -20.26 12.28
C VAL A 300 -7.37 -20.17 11.28
N ASP A 301 -7.17 -18.99 10.70
CA ASP A 301 -6.06 -18.66 9.83
C ASP A 301 -4.75 -18.59 10.65
N GLN A 302 -3.67 -19.12 10.10
CA GLN A 302 -2.37 -19.21 10.77
C GLN A 302 -1.75 -17.82 10.97
N TRP A 303 -2.05 -16.89 10.06
CA TRP A 303 -1.84 -15.46 10.23
C TRP A 303 -2.65 -14.64 9.21
N VAL A 304 -2.96 -13.39 9.58
CA VAL A 304 -3.44 -12.34 8.65
C VAL A 304 -2.55 -11.10 8.75
N VAL A 305 -2.45 -10.35 7.65
CA VAL A 305 -1.87 -9.00 7.59
C VAL A 305 -3.00 -8.01 7.25
N VAL A 306 -3.22 -7.03 8.11
CA VAL A 306 -4.25 -5.97 7.96
C VAL A 306 -3.65 -4.61 7.62
N ALA A 307 -4.44 -3.76 6.96
CA ALA A 307 -4.02 -2.46 6.44
C ALA A 307 -5.05 -1.36 6.73
N ASP A 308 -4.69 -0.34 7.54
CA ASP A 308 -5.64 0.67 8.03
C ASP A 308 -5.98 1.79 7.02
N GLU A 309 -4.98 2.48 6.47
CA GLU A 309 -5.18 3.60 5.53
C GLU A 309 -4.15 3.63 4.40
N GLN A 310 -4.61 3.41 3.16
CA GLN A 310 -3.81 3.66 1.96
C GLN A 310 -4.01 5.08 1.42
N ILE A 311 -2.97 5.71 0.92
CA ILE A 311 -3.04 6.93 0.12
C ILE A 311 -2.66 6.59 -1.33
N ILE A 312 -3.59 6.79 -2.25
CA ILE A 312 -3.32 6.82 -3.69
C ILE A 312 -3.04 8.26 -4.08
N ASN A 313 -1.85 8.54 -4.63
CA ASN A 313 -1.53 9.83 -5.24
C ASN A 313 -1.68 9.76 -6.76
N THR A 314 -2.10 10.85 -7.39
CA THR A 314 -2.22 11.01 -8.85
C THR A 314 -1.79 12.41 -9.27
N PRO A 315 -1.37 12.64 -10.54
CA PRO A 315 -0.99 13.97 -11.04
C PRO A 315 -2.17 14.96 -11.20
N LEU A 316 -3.38 14.62 -10.75
CA LEU A 316 -4.60 15.41 -10.94
C LEU A 316 -5.41 15.56 -9.64
N GLN A 317 -5.84 16.78 -9.33
CA GLN A 317 -6.85 17.04 -8.31
C GLN A 317 -8.28 16.85 -8.87
N SER A 318 -9.24 16.50 -8.02
CA SER A 318 -10.65 16.23 -8.41
C SER A 318 -10.85 15.13 -9.48
N ALA A 319 -9.84 14.30 -9.77
CA ALA A 319 -9.98 13.13 -10.62
C ALA A 319 -10.85 12.07 -9.92
N GLY A 320 -11.76 11.41 -10.66
CA GLY A 320 -12.62 10.38 -10.10
C GLY A 320 -11.84 9.09 -9.86
N VAL A 321 -12.00 8.47 -8.69
CA VAL A 321 -11.31 7.22 -8.32
C VAL A 321 -12.33 6.14 -7.98
N LEU A 322 -12.15 4.96 -8.55
CA LEU A 322 -12.86 3.72 -8.22
C LEU A 322 -11.84 2.64 -7.88
N VAL A 323 -11.94 2.08 -6.68
CA VAL A 323 -11.09 0.98 -6.21
C VAL A 323 -11.97 -0.23 -5.94
N SER A 324 -11.62 -1.39 -6.49
CA SER A 324 -12.43 -2.62 -6.42
C SER A 324 -11.59 -3.83 -6.03
N GLY A 325 -12.16 -4.79 -5.32
CA GLY A 325 -11.45 -6.01 -4.88
C GLY A 325 -10.67 -5.84 -3.58
N LEU A 326 -11.07 -4.87 -2.73
CA LEU A 326 -10.39 -4.54 -1.47
C LEU A 326 -10.73 -5.55 -0.35
N GLY A 327 -9.71 -6.05 0.33
CA GLY A 327 -9.82 -7.05 1.39
C GLY A 327 -10.34 -8.41 0.92
N TRP A 328 -10.37 -9.37 1.85
CA TRP A 328 -10.91 -10.72 1.62
C TRP A 328 -12.34 -10.72 1.03
N LEU A 329 -13.17 -9.75 1.43
CA LEU A 329 -14.56 -9.59 0.96
C LEU A 329 -14.69 -8.93 -0.43
N GLY A 330 -13.58 -8.50 -1.06
CA GLY A 330 -13.58 -7.94 -2.42
C GLY A 330 -14.34 -6.61 -2.55
N LEU A 331 -14.28 -5.77 -1.52
CA LEU A 331 -15.05 -4.53 -1.39
C LEU A 331 -14.70 -3.48 -2.46
N THR A 332 -15.56 -2.48 -2.59
CA THR A 332 -15.41 -1.36 -3.53
C THR A 332 -15.47 -0.03 -2.78
N LYS A 333 -14.49 0.86 -3.01
CA LYS A 333 -14.45 2.24 -2.52
C LYS A 333 -14.39 3.20 -3.70
N GLN A 334 -15.05 4.36 -3.62
CA GLN A 334 -15.05 5.36 -4.69
C GLN A 334 -15.09 6.79 -4.16
N GLY A 335 -14.60 7.75 -4.95
CA GLY A 335 -14.65 9.17 -4.64
C GLY A 335 -13.89 9.99 -5.69
N SER A 336 -13.19 11.03 -5.24
CA SER A 336 -12.30 11.84 -6.07
C SER A 336 -11.04 12.21 -5.30
N THR A 337 -9.97 12.58 -6.02
CA THR A 337 -8.75 13.11 -5.42
C THR A 337 -8.94 14.51 -4.83
N ASP A 338 -8.16 14.84 -3.81
CA ASP A 338 -8.11 16.16 -3.17
C ASP A 338 -7.26 17.18 -3.97
N ASP A 339 -7.14 18.40 -3.43
CA ASP A 339 -6.34 19.51 -3.99
C ASP A 339 -4.81 19.22 -4.06
N SER A 340 -4.37 18.05 -3.62
CA SER A 340 -2.98 17.55 -3.69
C SER A 340 -2.88 16.24 -4.49
N GLY A 341 -3.96 15.81 -5.14
CA GLY A 341 -4.00 14.62 -5.98
C GLY A 341 -4.19 13.31 -5.22
N ASN A 342 -4.50 13.36 -3.92
CA ASN A 342 -4.57 12.19 -3.04
C ASN A 342 -5.99 11.65 -2.88
N PHE A 343 -6.12 10.33 -2.73
CA PHE A 343 -7.35 9.63 -2.38
C PHE A 343 -7.09 8.57 -1.29
N SER A 344 -7.82 8.65 -0.18
CA SER A 344 -7.66 7.75 0.97
C SER A 344 -8.53 6.48 0.87
N ILE A 345 -7.89 5.32 0.99
CA ILE A 345 -8.47 4.03 1.34
C ILE A 345 -8.23 3.74 2.82
N SER A 346 -8.71 4.60 3.73
CA SER A 346 -9.00 4.14 5.09
C SER A 346 -10.12 3.09 5.07
N MET A 347 -9.88 1.91 5.64
CA MET A 347 -10.83 0.85 5.97
C MET A 347 -10.29 0.01 7.13
N PRO A 348 -10.97 -0.08 8.29
CA PRO A 348 -10.57 -1.00 9.35
C PRO A 348 -10.53 -2.45 8.86
N GLU A 349 -9.60 -3.25 9.41
CA GLU A 349 -9.57 -4.72 9.27
C GLU A 349 -9.49 -5.20 7.79
N ARG A 350 -8.94 -4.38 6.88
CA ARG A 350 -8.67 -4.78 5.49
C ARG A 350 -7.52 -5.78 5.45
N ILE A 351 -7.85 -7.07 5.47
CA ILE A 351 -6.88 -8.16 5.27
C ILE A 351 -6.30 -8.04 3.84
N ILE A 352 -5.00 -7.74 3.74
CA ILE A 352 -4.27 -7.63 2.45
C ILE A 352 -3.53 -8.91 2.06
N SER A 353 -3.25 -9.78 3.03
CA SER A 353 -2.80 -11.17 2.80
C SER A 353 -3.05 -12.03 4.03
N LEU A 354 -3.22 -13.33 3.83
CA LEU A 354 -3.41 -14.31 4.90
C LEU A 354 -2.79 -15.65 4.52
N GLN A 355 -2.56 -16.50 5.52
CA GLN A 355 -2.26 -17.92 5.34
C GLN A 355 -3.30 -18.74 6.08
N ASP A 356 -4.10 -19.50 5.34
CA ASP A 356 -5.21 -20.24 5.91
C ASP A 356 -4.78 -21.39 6.82
N SER A 357 -5.74 -21.98 7.53
CA SER A 357 -5.55 -23.15 8.40
C SER A 357 -4.81 -24.33 7.74
N SER A 358 -4.85 -24.44 6.40
CA SER A 358 -4.19 -25.48 5.60
C SER A 358 -2.77 -25.11 5.13
N GLY A 359 -2.33 -23.87 5.35
CA GLY A 359 -1.08 -23.31 4.83
C GLY A 359 -1.20 -22.74 3.42
N THR A 360 -2.41 -22.47 2.91
CA THR A 360 -2.62 -21.82 1.62
C THR A 360 -2.58 -20.30 1.78
N ILE A 361 -1.64 -19.65 1.10
CA ILE A 361 -1.49 -18.19 1.16
C ILE A 361 -2.39 -17.50 0.13
N TRP A 362 -3.16 -16.51 0.58
CA TRP A 362 -3.95 -15.59 -0.25
C TRP A 362 -3.38 -14.16 -0.15
N TYR A 363 -3.57 -13.39 -1.22
CA TYR A 363 -3.20 -11.98 -1.33
C TYR A 363 -4.36 -11.20 -1.96
N GLU A 364 -4.54 -9.95 -1.54
CA GLU A 364 -5.45 -9.01 -2.17
C GLU A 364 -5.07 -8.80 -3.65
N ALA A 365 -6.09 -8.69 -4.51
CA ALA A 365 -5.95 -8.45 -5.95
C ALA A 365 -6.81 -7.25 -6.37
N ALA A 366 -6.73 -6.15 -5.61
CA ALA A 366 -7.51 -4.95 -5.85
C ALA A 366 -7.04 -4.21 -7.11
N THR A 367 -7.96 -3.52 -7.79
CA THR A 367 -7.66 -2.61 -8.89
C THR A 367 -8.08 -1.19 -8.58
N VAL A 368 -7.33 -0.22 -9.12
CA VAL A 368 -7.70 1.20 -9.14
C VAL A 368 -7.96 1.61 -10.58
N LEU A 369 -9.14 2.17 -10.83
CA LEU A 369 -9.48 2.94 -12.02
C LEU A 369 -9.53 4.42 -11.63
N VAL A 370 -8.63 5.23 -12.19
CA VAL A 370 -8.69 6.70 -12.12
C VAL A 370 -9.26 7.23 -13.43
N VAL A 371 -10.19 8.18 -13.36
CA VAL A 371 -10.85 8.80 -14.53
C VAL A 371 -10.91 10.32 -14.36
N TRP A 372 -10.35 11.03 -15.33
CA TRP A 372 -10.49 12.46 -15.51
C TRP A 372 -11.34 12.76 -16.74
N ASN A 373 -12.27 13.72 -16.62
CA ASN A 373 -13.10 14.20 -17.72
C ASN A 373 -13.01 15.73 -17.67
N GLY A 374 -12.21 16.32 -18.55
CA GLY A 374 -11.86 17.75 -18.47
C GLY A 374 -11.77 18.42 -19.83
N PRO A 375 -11.24 19.66 -19.89
CA PRO A 375 -11.18 20.44 -21.13
C PRO A 375 -10.42 19.76 -22.26
N TRP A 376 -9.44 18.90 -21.95
CA TRP A 376 -8.62 18.20 -22.94
C TRP A 376 -9.15 16.82 -23.36
N GLY A 377 -10.35 16.45 -22.89
CA GLY A 377 -11.01 15.17 -23.17
C GLY A 377 -11.15 14.28 -21.94
N ASN A 378 -11.35 12.99 -22.19
CA ASN A 378 -11.52 11.98 -21.14
C ASN A 378 -10.29 11.07 -21.10
N ILE A 379 -9.61 11.03 -19.94
CA ILE A 379 -8.41 10.23 -19.71
C ILE A 379 -8.68 9.26 -18.56
N SER A 380 -8.27 8.00 -18.70
CA SER A 380 -8.45 6.99 -17.65
C SER A 380 -7.29 6.01 -17.61
N THR A 381 -6.90 5.61 -16.40
CA THR A 381 -5.83 4.64 -16.15
C THR A 381 -6.36 3.59 -15.17
N GLU A 382 -6.24 2.30 -15.52
CA GLU A 382 -6.55 1.18 -14.63
C GLU A 382 -5.27 0.39 -14.32
N VAL A 383 -5.02 0.13 -13.04
CA VAL A 383 -3.88 -0.68 -12.58
C VAL A 383 -4.29 -1.66 -11.47
N GLN A 384 -3.45 -2.67 -11.23
CA GLN A 384 -3.46 -3.42 -9.98
C GLN A 384 -2.93 -2.51 -8.86
N LEU A 385 -3.60 -2.52 -7.71
CA LEU A 385 -3.15 -1.83 -6.50
C LEU A 385 -2.03 -2.63 -5.84
N THR A 386 -0.93 -1.97 -5.48
CA THR A 386 0.07 -2.58 -4.59
C THR A 386 -0.38 -2.45 -3.13
N PRO A 387 -0.07 -3.41 -2.25
CA PRO A 387 -0.26 -3.26 -0.81
C PRO A 387 0.89 -2.42 -0.22
N GLU A 388 0.98 -1.16 -0.62
CA GLU A 388 1.96 -0.17 -0.17
C GLU A 388 1.18 1.04 0.39
N GLU A 389 1.51 1.52 1.60
CA GLU A 389 0.76 2.61 2.29
C GLU A 389 0.52 3.84 1.41
N TYR A 390 1.49 4.16 0.56
CA TYR A 390 1.44 5.27 -0.40
C TYR A 390 1.76 4.75 -1.80
N SER A 391 0.83 4.93 -2.73
CA SER A 391 0.93 4.44 -4.12
C SER A 391 0.82 5.58 -5.13
N GLU A 392 1.90 5.84 -5.87
CA GLU A 392 1.92 6.88 -6.92
C GLU A 392 1.39 6.32 -8.26
N LEU A 393 0.20 6.78 -8.67
CA LEU A 393 -0.41 6.41 -9.94
C LEU A 393 -0.02 7.39 -11.04
N ASN A 394 0.95 6.96 -11.83
CA ASN A 394 1.30 7.60 -13.09
C ASN A 394 0.15 7.46 -14.09
N MET A 395 -0.54 8.56 -14.39
CA MET A 395 -1.51 8.62 -15.48
C MET A 395 -0.84 9.03 -16.78
N GLU A 396 -1.25 8.42 -17.89
CA GLU A 396 -0.77 8.79 -19.23
C GLU A 396 -1.46 10.10 -19.68
N LEU A 397 -0.92 11.24 -19.25
CA LEU A 397 -1.42 12.57 -19.60
C LEU A 397 -0.75 13.10 -20.89
N PRO A 398 -1.46 13.93 -21.69
CA PRO A 398 -0.83 14.80 -22.70
C PRO A 398 0.28 15.67 -22.10
N ASP A 399 1.37 15.81 -22.84
CA ASP A 399 2.51 16.69 -22.51
C ASP A 399 2.63 17.71 -23.63
N LEU A 400 2.26 18.96 -23.36
CA LEU A 400 1.94 19.97 -24.37
C LEU A 400 2.86 21.18 -24.28
N MET A 401 3.38 21.62 -25.43
CA MET A 401 4.17 22.84 -25.55
C MET A 401 3.77 23.67 -26.77
N VAL A 402 3.81 25.00 -26.64
CA VAL A 402 3.79 25.89 -27.80
C VAL A 402 5.15 25.79 -28.48
N LYS A 403 5.17 25.40 -29.75
CA LYS A 403 6.39 25.17 -30.53
C LYS A 403 6.83 26.44 -31.26
N THR A 404 5.90 27.11 -31.93
CA THR A 404 6.14 28.39 -32.62
C THR A 404 4.90 29.29 -32.58
N VAL A 405 5.11 30.60 -32.62
CA VAL A 405 4.08 31.63 -32.82
C VAL A 405 4.53 32.50 -33.99
N SER A 406 3.74 32.53 -35.07
CA SER A 406 4.10 33.23 -36.30
C SER A 406 3.00 34.19 -36.76
N VAL A 407 3.39 35.25 -37.48
CA VAL A 407 2.47 36.25 -38.03
C VAL A 407 2.63 36.35 -39.53
N ASN A 408 1.52 36.42 -40.27
CA ASN A 408 1.59 36.51 -41.74
C ASN A 408 2.03 37.89 -42.27
N GLN A 409 2.05 38.92 -41.41
CA GLN A 409 2.43 40.29 -41.75
C GLN A 409 3.03 41.01 -40.52
N THR A 410 4.24 41.57 -40.67
CA THR A 410 4.95 42.35 -39.63
C THR A 410 4.74 43.86 -39.72
N SER A 411 3.96 44.35 -40.69
CA SER A 411 3.58 45.77 -40.79
C SER A 411 2.19 45.89 -41.40
N VAL A 412 1.24 46.47 -40.67
CA VAL A 412 -0.15 46.62 -41.12
C VAL A 412 -0.81 47.87 -40.53
N SER A 413 -1.90 48.32 -41.15
CA SER A 413 -2.65 49.48 -40.62
C SER A 413 -3.58 49.11 -39.48
N VAL A 414 -3.72 50.02 -38.51
CA VAL A 414 -4.57 49.88 -37.31
C VAL A 414 -6.00 49.40 -37.68
N ASN A 415 -6.53 48.47 -36.88
CA ASN A 415 -7.79 47.73 -37.05
C ASN A 415 -7.86 46.71 -38.21
N LYS A 416 -6.82 46.53 -39.02
CA LYS A 416 -6.74 45.37 -39.95
C LYS A 416 -6.43 44.07 -39.20
N PRO A 417 -6.87 42.91 -39.70
CA PRO A 417 -6.47 41.63 -39.14
C PRO A 417 -5.08 41.22 -39.66
N VAL A 418 -4.23 40.77 -38.74
CA VAL A 418 -3.08 39.89 -39.02
C VAL A 418 -3.55 38.46 -38.74
N THR A 419 -3.13 37.48 -39.55
CA THR A 419 -3.28 36.06 -39.18
C THR A 419 -2.11 35.68 -38.31
N VAL A 420 -2.41 35.13 -37.14
CA VAL A 420 -1.44 34.47 -36.26
C VAL A 420 -1.61 32.97 -36.45
N THR A 421 -0.51 32.26 -36.67
CA THR A 421 -0.49 30.79 -36.75
C THR A 421 0.40 30.27 -35.64
N VAL A 422 -0.18 29.44 -34.77
CA VAL A 422 0.51 28.84 -33.62
C VAL A 422 0.63 27.34 -33.84
N GLU A 423 1.83 26.81 -33.70
CA GLU A 423 2.09 25.36 -33.64
C GLU A 423 2.14 24.91 -32.19
N VAL A 424 1.38 23.87 -31.85
CA VAL A 424 1.40 23.18 -30.55
C VAL A 424 1.88 21.75 -30.78
N GLU A 425 2.83 21.32 -29.96
CA GLU A 425 3.43 19.99 -30.01
C GLU A 425 2.99 19.20 -28.77
N ASN A 426 2.60 17.94 -28.98
CA ASN A 426 2.31 16.98 -27.93
C ASN A 426 3.42 15.93 -27.91
N THR A 427 4.33 16.05 -26.95
CA THR A 427 5.42 15.07 -26.71
C THR A 427 4.93 13.85 -25.93
N GLY A 428 3.72 13.91 -25.37
CA GLY A 428 3.08 12.82 -24.63
C GLY A 428 2.48 11.73 -25.51
N ILE A 429 2.10 10.63 -24.86
CA ILE A 429 1.51 9.43 -25.50
C ILE A 429 -0.02 9.43 -25.53
N THR A 430 -0.66 10.43 -24.92
CA THR A 430 -2.11 10.64 -24.93
C THR A 430 -2.47 11.90 -25.70
N SER A 431 -3.49 11.81 -26.56
CA SER A 431 -4.01 12.95 -27.34
C SER A 431 -4.77 13.95 -26.45
N ALA A 432 -4.69 15.23 -26.77
CA ALA A 432 -5.50 16.28 -26.17
C ALA A 432 -6.48 16.86 -27.21
N GLU A 433 -7.76 16.99 -26.85
CA GLU A 433 -8.77 17.66 -27.68
C GLU A 433 -9.04 19.09 -27.17
N GLY A 434 -9.37 20.05 -28.04
CA GLY A 434 -9.85 21.37 -27.57
C GLY A 434 -8.88 22.19 -26.70
N VAL A 435 -7.57 22.01 -26.87
CA VAL A 435 -6.52 22.73 -26.14
C VAL A 435 -6.65 24.23 -26.43
N SER A 436 -7.21 24.96 -25.47
CA SER A 436 -7.34 26.41 -25.51
C SER A 436 -5.98 27.08 -25.32
N LEU A 437 -5.71 28.14 -26.09
CA LEU A 437 -4.53 29.00 -25.92
C LEU A 437 -4.92 30.36 -25.32
N GLU A 438 -4.13 30.84 -24.37
CA GLU A 438 -4.14 32.25 -23.98
C GLU A 438 -3.07 33.00 -24.78
N CYS A 439 -3.45 34.12 -25.41
CA CYS A 439 -2.53 34.95 -26.18
C CYS A 439 -2.68 36.42 -25.83
N ILE A 440 -1.63 37.02 -25.27
CA ILE A 440 -1.58 38.42 -24.83
C ILE A 440 -0.51 39.20 -25.62
N ARG A 441 -0.53 40.54 -25.55
CA ARG A 441 0.57 41.33 -26.14
C ARG A 441 1.82 41.16 -25.28
N THR A 442 3.00 41.20 -25.90
CA THR A 442 4.30 41.16 -25.18
C THR A 442 4.54 42.34 -24.23
N THR A 443 3.63 43.32 -24.20
CA THR A 443 3.58 44.40 -23.20
C THR A 443 2.84 44.04 -21.90
N GLY A 444 2.19 42.87 -21.85
CA GLY A 444 1.38 42.42 -20.70
C GLY A 444 -0.09 42.87 -20.72
N ASP A 445 -0.58 43.46 -21.82
CA ASP A 445 -2.00 43.79 -22.01
C ASP A 445 -2.69 42.78 -22.94
N ASP A 446 -4.02 42.62 -22.82
CA ASP A 446 -4.84 41.80 -23.72
C ASP A 446 -4.56 42.05 -25.21
N ALA A 447 -4.42 40.97 -25.98
CA ALA A 447 -4.44 41.03 -27.44
C ALA A 447 -5.89 40.95 -27.93
N HIS A 448 -6.33 41.90 -28.77
CA HIS A 448 -7.66 41.82 -29.41
C HIS A 448 -7.66 40.76 -30.51
N ILE A 449 -7.84 39.51 -30.11
CA ILE A 449 -7.88 38.31 -30.96
C ILE A 449 -9.31 37.89 -31.30
N SER A 450 -9.47 37.08 -32.35
CA SER A 450 -10.73 36.41 -32.69
C SER A 450 -10.44 35.08 -33.40
N PRO A 451 -10.91 33.93 -32.86
CA PRO A 451 -11.65 33.79 -31.58
C PRO A 451 -10.82 34.23 -30.37
N ALA A 452 -11.50 34.51 -29.26
CA ALA A 452 -10.86 34.58 -27.94
C ALA A 452 -10.74 33.13 -27.42
N TYR A 453 -9.55 32.74 -26.97
CA TYR A 453 -9.15 31.35 -26.75
C TYR A 453 -9.28 30.49 -28.02
N PRO A 454 -8.34 30.60 -28.98
CA PRO A 454 -8.27 29.67 -30.09
C PRO A 454 -7.93 28.26 -29.58
N GLU A 455 -8.66 27.27 -30.07
CA GLU A 455 -8.55 25.86 -29.66
C GLU A 455 -7.81 25.03 -30.73
N VAL A 456 -7.04 24.03 -30.30
CA VAL A 456 -6.41 23.02 -31.16
C VAL A 456 -6.53 21.62 -30.54
N SER A 457 -6.79 20.59 -31.34
CA SER A 457 -6.63 19.20 -30.90
C SER A 457 -5.29 18.67 -31.37
N VAL A 458 -4.50 18.06 -30.48
CA VAL A 458 -3.12 17.62 -30.74
C VAL A 458 -3.00 16.14 -30.37
N ASN A 459 -2.82 15.29 -31.38
CA ASN A 459 -2.62 13.85 -31.16
C ASN A 459 -1.30 13.58 -30.43
N ALA A 460 -1.24 12.47 -29.70
CA ALA A 460 -0.02 11.93 -29.13
C ALA A 460 1.16 11.90 -30.13
N GLY A 461 2.32 12.43 -29.73
CA GLY A 461 3.53 12.48 -30.55
C GLY A 461 3.44 13.33 -31.82
N GLN A 462 2.52 14.30 -31.92
CA GLN A 462 2.32 15.12 -33.11
C GLN A 462 2.39 16.63 -32.84
N VAL A 463 2.69 17.38 -33.89
CA VAL A 463 2.49 18.84 -33.95
C VAL A 463 1.15 19.10 -34.65
N SER A 464 0.37 20.05 -34.15
CA SER A 464 -0.84 20.56 -34.80
C SER A 464 -0.88 22.09 -34.72
N GLN A 465 -1.57 22.72 -35.66
CA GLN A 465 -1.57 24.18 -35.81
C GLN A 465 -2.97 24.77 -35.73
N VAL A 466 -3.08 25.99 -35.19
CA VAL A 466 -4.31 26.80 -35.19
C VAL A 466 -4.03 28.19 -35.76
N GLU A 467 -4.95 28.68 -36.59
CA GLU A 467 -4.93 30.04 -37.13
C GLU A 467 -6.03 30.90 -36.49
N PHE A 468 -5.68 32.10 -36.06
CA PHE A 468 -6.64 33.10 -35.57
C PHE A 468 -6.29 34.51 -36.07
N THR A 469 -7.19 35.47 -35.85
CA THR A 469 -6.96 36.86 -36.28
C THR A 469 -6.66 37.78 -35.11
N TRP A 470 -5.61 38.59 -35.21
CA TRP A 470 -5.24 39.62 -34.24
C TRP A 470 -5.39 41.02 -34.84
N ARG A 471 -5.78 42.02 -34.03
CA ARG A 471 -5.95 43.43 -34.44
C ARG A 471 -5.36 44.39 -33.42
N GLY A 472 -4.35 45.16 -33.81
CA GLY A 472 -3.93 46.35 -33.07
C GLY A 472 -4.95 47.49 -33.26
N SER A 473 -5.38 48.08 -32.14
CA SER A 473 -6.32 49.21 -32.07
C SER A 473 -5.61 50.57 -31.87
N VAL A 474 -4.29 50.55 -31.64
CA VAL A 474 -3.41 51.69 -31.39
C VAL A 474 -2.16 51.54 -32.25
N GLU A 475 -1.52 52.67 -32.61
CA GLU A 475 -0.25 52.68 -33.33
C GLU A 475 0.93 52.27 -32.42
N GLY A 476 1.88 51.51 -32.97
CA GLY A 476 3.08 51.06 -32.25
C GLY A 476 3.55 49.67 -32.67
N ASP A 477 4.70 49.27 -32.12
CA ASP A 477 5.36 48.00 -32.39
C ASP A 477 5.06 47.01 -31.25
N TYR A 478 4.35 45.92 -31.57
CA TYR A 478 3.92 44.91 -30.57
C TYR A 478 4.14 43.49 -31.07
N GLY A 479 4.58 42.59 -30.19
CA GLY A 479 4.47 41.14 -30.40
C GLY A 479 3.23 40.57 -29.72
N ILE A 480 2.88 39.33 -30.04
CA ILE A 480 1.90 38.53 -29.29
C ILE A 480 2.63 37.33 -28.67
N SER A 481 2.40 37.08 -27.38
CA SER A 481 2.91 35.94 -26.62
C SER A 481 1.76 34.97 -26.41
N CYS A 482 1.95 33.69 -26.73
CA CYS A 482 0.92 32.66 -26.54
C CYS A 482 1.41 31.54 -25.64
N SER A 483 0.57 31.13 -24.70
CA SER A 483 0.70 29.93 -23.86
C SER A 483 -0.54 29.05 -24.02
N ILE A 484 -0.40 27.78 -23.65
CA ILE A 484 -1.56 26.91 -23.43
C ILE A 484 -2.31 27.40 -22.18
N LEU A 485 -3.63 27.19 -22.11
CA LEU A 485 -4.43 27.40 -20.92
C LEU A 485 -4.58 26.06 -20.17
N GLN A 486 -4.02 25.99 -18.96
CA GLN A 486 -4.00 24.77 -18.16
C GLN A 486 -5.37 24.49 -17.50
N PRO A 487 -5.85 23.24 -17.46
CA PRO A 487 -7.00 22.85 -16.64
C PRO A 487 -6.71 23.09 -15.16
N SER A 488 -7.72 23.53 -14.40
CA SER A 488 -7.62 23.75 -12.96
C SER A 488 -7.37 22.46 -12.17
N GLU A 489 -7.51 21.31 -12.79
CA GLU A 489 -7.39 19.98 -12.20
C GLU A 489 -5.94 19.44 -12.23
N TRP A 490 -5.01 20.17 -12.85
CA TRP A 490 -3.68 19.70 -13.21
C TRP A 490 -2.60 20.15 -12.22
N LEU A 491 -1.82 19.21 -11.67
CA LEU A 491 -0.85 19.51 -10.59
C LEU A 491 0.60 19.72 -11.06
N GLY A 492 0.93 19.32 -12.29
CA GLY A 492 2.24 19.57 -12.89
C GLY A 492 2.45 21.01 -13.38
N GLU A 493 3.70 21.47 -13.46
CA GLU A 493 4.04 22.70 -14.19
C GLU A 493 3.84 22.52 -15.70
N MET A 494 3.63 23.63 -16.42
CA MET A 494 3.32 23.61 -17.85
C MET A 494 4.25 24.55 -18.64
N SER A 495 4.41 24.26 -19.94
CA SER A 495 5.30 24.99 -20.86
C SER A 495 5.09 26.52 -20.84
N PRO A 496 6.18 27.32 -20.86
CA PRO A 496 6.09 28.78 -20.88
C PRO A 496 5.50 29.32 -22.18
N SER A 497 5.11 30.60 -22.19
CA SER A 497 4.63 31.28 -23.41
C SER A 497 5.75 31.47 -24.44
N VAL A 498 5.37 31.53 -25.72
CA VAL A 498 6.25 31.77 -26.85
C VAL A 498 5.84 33.08 -27.55
N ASP A 499 6.82 33.92 -27.87
CA ASP A 499 6.64 35.22 -28.50
C ASP A 499 6.68 35.14 -30.04
N SER A 500 5.86 35.98 -30.69
CA SER A 500 5.87 36.19 -32.15
C SER A 500 6.96 37.14 -32.62
N GLU A 501 7.18 37.20 -33.94
CA GLU A 501 7.77 38.40 -34.56
C GLU A 501 6.93 39.66 -34.24
N VAL A 502 7.59 40.81 -34.13
CA VAL A 502 6.93 42.09 -33.83
C VAL A 502 6.17 42.62 -35.05
N VAL A 503 4.95 43.12 -34.83
CA VAL A 503 4.10 43.76 -35.82
C VAL A 503 4.04 45.27 -35.57
N SER A 504 4.40 46.05 -36.58
CA SER A 504 4.27 47.51 -36.59
C SER A 504 2.89 47.95 -37.06
N TRP A 505 2.13 48.58 -36.16
CA TRP A 505 0.78 49.08 -36.42
C TRP A 505 0.81 50.59 -36.72
N TYR A 506 0.34 50.99 -37.91
CA TYR A 506 0.38 52.39 -38.37
C TYR A 506 -1.00 52.97 -38.72
N ALA A 507 -1.20 54.28 -38.52
CA ALA A 507 -2.46 54.93 -38.89
C ALA A 507 -2.76 54.89 -40.40
N LEU A 508 -4.05 54.74 -40.73
CA LEU A 508 -4.52 54.99 -42.09
C LEU A 508 -4.41 56.50 -42.39
N VAL A 509 -3.48 56.86 -43.27
CA VAL A 509 -3.34 58.22 -43.78
C VAL A 509 -4.53 58.55 -44.70
N ASN A 510 -5.51 59.30 -44.18
CA ASN A 510 -6.64 59.77 -44.97
C ASN A 510 -6.16 60.71 -46.08
N ALA A 511 -6.16 60.21 -47.33
CA ALA A 511 -5.70 60.94 -48.50
C ALA A 511 -6.67 62.04 -48.99
N GLU A 512 -7.84 62.18 -48.36
CA GLU A 512 -8.86 63.18 -48.72
C GLU A 512 -8.58 64.56 -48.12
N ASP A 513 -7.82 64.64 -47.01
CA ASP A 513 -7.27 65.91 -46.51
C ASP A 513 -5.96 66.26 -47.23
N GLY A 514 -5.82 67.53 -47.63
CA GLY A 514 -4.83 68.00 -48.63
C GLY A 514 -3.33 67.82 -48.31
N ASN A 515 -2.97 67.25 -47.15
CA ASN A 515 -1.60 66.90 -46.78
C ASN A 515 -1.27 65.41 -46.95
N GLY A 516 -2.23 64.56 -47.33
CA GLY A 516 -2.09 63.09 -47.33
C GLY A 516 -0.86 62.55 -48.06
N MET A 517 -0.42 63.20 -49.15
CA MET A 517 0.79 62.79 -49.89
C MET A 517 2.10 62.94 -49.08
N VAL A 518 2.18 63.96 -48.21
CA VAL A 518 3.36 64.18 -47.35
C VAL A 518 3.37 63.19 -46.19
N ILE A 519 2.21 62.90 -45.61
CA ILE A 519 2.09 61.95 -44.49
C ILE A 519 2.26 60.51 -44.97
N ALA A 520 1.80 60.17 -46.19
CA ALA A 520 2.06 58.87 -46.82
C ALA A 520 3.57 58.63 -47.08
N LEU A 521 4.32 59.68 -47.46
CA LEU A 521 5.78 59.59 -47.56
C LEU A 521 6.46 59.37 -46.20
N ILE A 522 5.92 59.95 -45.12
CA ILE A 522 6.41 59.70 -43.76
C ILE A 522 6.09 58.27 -43.31
N ALA A 523 4.88 57.76 -43.54
CA ALA A 523 4.52 56.37 -43.25
C ALA A 523 5.40 55.37 -44.02
N ALA A 524 5.65 55.62 -45.32
CA ALA A 524 6.56 54.80 -46.11
C ALA A 524 8.02 54.88 -45.61
N ALA A 525 8.46 56.04 -45.11
CA ALA A 525 9.78 56.19 -44.49
C ALA A 525 9.88 55.45 -43.14
N VAL A 526 8.83 55.45 -42.31
CA VAL A 526 8.78 54.67 -41.07
C VAL A 526 8.85 53.17 -41.37
N ILE A 527 8.04 52.67 -42.32
CA ILE A 527 8.10 51.27 -42.77
C ILE A 527 9.51 50.92 -43.28
N GLY A 528 10.15 51.81 -44.06
CA GLY A 528 11.53 51.62 -44.51
C GLY A 528 12.56 51.57 -43.37
N VAL A 529 12.44 52.43 -42.36
CA VAL A 529 13.33 52.44 -41.19
C VAL A 529 13.11 51.21 -40.29
N VAL A 530 11.88 50.77 -40.09
CA VAL A 530 11.55 49.53 -39.36
C VAL A 530 12.14 48.31 -40.07
N LEU A 531 11.94 48.17 -41.39
CA LEU A 531 12.50 47.06 -42.16
C LEU A 531 14.04 47.03 -42.09
N LEU A 532 14.69 48.20 -42.15
CA LEU A 532 16.13 48.31 -41.95
C LEU A 532 16.57 47.96 -40.52
N GLY A 533 15.78 48.32 -39.50
CA GLY A 533 16.05 47.96 -38.10
C GLY A 533 15.95 46.46 -37.82
N VAL A 534 14.89 45.81 -38.32
CA VAL A 534 14.70 44.35 -38.19
C VAL A 534 15.80 43.58 -38.95
N MET A 535 16.20 44.05 -40.14
CA MET A 535 17.35 43.50 -40.86
C MET A 535 18.67 43.71 -40.11
N ALA A 536 18.88 44.86 -39.46
CA ALA A 536 20.08 45.12 -38.67
C ALA A 536 20.17 44.25 -37.41
N GLN A 537 19.05 43.93 -36.76
CA GLN A 537 19.02 42.96 -35.65
C GLN A 537 19.30 41.52 -36.12
N ARG A 538 18.80 41.12 -37.29
CA ARG A 538 19.12 39.80 -37.89
C ARG A 538 20.56 39.68 -38.40
N GLY A 539 21.22 40.79 -38.72
CA GLY A 539 22.63 40.82 -39.15
C GLY A 539 23.67 40.89 -38.02
N ALA A 540 23.26 40.87 -36.75
CA ALA A 540 24.15 41.08 -35.60
C ALA A 540 24.81 39.79 -35.04
N PHE A 541 24.64 38.64 -35.70
CA PHE A 541 25.16 37.33 -35.27
C PHE A 541 25.88 36.57 -36.41
N SER A 542 26.73 37.28 -37.16
CA SER A 542 27.78 36.68 -37.98
C SER A 542 28.97 37.65 -38.06
N ASP A 543 30.12 37.26 -37.49
CA ASP A 543 31.49 37.47 -38.00
C ASP A 543 32.55 37.44 -36.86
N GLU A 544 32.92 36.23 -36.47
CA GLU A 544 34.26 35.83 -35.98
C GLU A 544 34.49 34.43 -36.59
N GLU A 545 35.60 34.09 -37.27
CA GLU A 545 36.90 34.75 -37.41
C GLU A 545 37.34 34.80 -38.91
N GLU A 546 38.12 35.81 -39.30
CA GLU A 546 38.99 35.74 -40.49
C GLU A 546 40.42 35.37 -40.05
N GLU A 547 41.10 34.45 -40.75
CA GLU A 547 42.56 34.52 -40.93
C GLU A 547 42.94 34.36 -42.41
N GLU A 548 43.96 35.11 -42.81
CA GLU A 548 44.36 35.26 -44.21
C GLU A 548 45.15 34.06 -44.76
N SER A 549 45.14 33.89 -46.09
CA SER A 549 46.39 34.15 -46.84
C SER A 549 46.19 34.20 -48.36
N GLN A 550 46.73 35.25 -48.97
CA GLN A 550 46.80 35.39 -50.42
C GLN A 550 47.88 34.49 -51.03
N LYS A 551 47.61 33.92 -52.22
CA LYS A 551 48.50 34.14 -53.38
C LYS A 551 47.86 33.85 -54.74
N GLU A 552 47.98 34.84 -55.61
CA GLU A 552 47.80 34.78 -57.06
C GLU A 552 48.93 33.96 -57.71
N TYR A 553 48.58 33.11 -58.68
CA TYR A 553 49.31 32.95 -59.96
C TYR A 553 48.41 32.25 -61.00
N LEU A 554 48.54 32.66 -62.27
CA LEU A 554 47.92 32.00 -63.43
C LEU A 554 48.80 30.86 -63.94
N ASP A 555 48.18 29.86 -64.57
CA ASP A 555 48.52 29.44 -65.95
C ASP A 555 47.39 28.58 -66.55
N GLU A 556 47.47 28.31 -67.85
CA GLU A 556 46.38 27.79 -68.72
C GLU A 556 46.49 26.26 -69.00
N VAL A 557 45.67 25.81 -69.97
CA VAL A 557 45.77 24.59 -70.82
C VAL A 557 44.90 23.37 -70.42
N GLU A 558 43.75 23.30 -71.10
CA GLU A 558 43.27 22.21 -72.01
C GLU A 558 43.75 20.76 -71.76
N ASP A 559 42.80 19.81 -71.66
CA ASP A 559 42.53 18.82 -72.73
C ASP A 559 41.39 17.82 -72.33
N GLU A 560 40.44 17.70 -73.26
CA GLU A 560 39.83 16.48 -73.88
C GLU A 560 39.49 15.24 -72.99
N GLU A 561 38.22 14.77 -72.96
CA GLU A 561 37.63 13.64 -73.75
C GLU A 561 38.18 12.23 -73.39
N GLU A 562 37.45 11.11 -73.45
CA GLU A 562 36.25 10.74 -74.23
C GLU A 562 35.33 9.74 -73.45
N GLU A 563 34.36 9.12 -74.13
CA GLU A 563 33.31 8.24 -73.57
C GLU A 563 33.76 6.82 -73.17
N GLY A 564 32.89 6.08 -72.46
CA GLY A 564 33.10 4.66 -72.13
C GLY A 564 31.85 3.97 -71.55
N ILE A 565 30.91 3.58 -72.42
CA ILE A 565 29.63 2.94 -72.05
C ILE A 565 29.73 1.41 -72.16
N ILE A 566 29.03 0.66 -71.29
CA ILE A 566 28.15 -0.52 -71.56
C ILE A 566 28.07 -1.48 -70.35
N GLU A 567 26.87 -2.06 -70.21
CA GLU A 567 26.38 -3.00 -69.20
C GLU A 567 27.05 -4.39 -69.23
N ASP A 568 26.85 -5.19 -68.16
CA ASP A 568 26.37 -6.58 -68.30
C ASP A 568 25.70 -7.06 -66.98
N ASP A 569 24.78 -8.04 -67.08
CA ASP A 569 23.77 -8.45 -66.06
C ASP A 569 24.14 -9.75 -65.26
N VAL A 570 23.13 -10.47 -64.67
CA VAL A 570 23.13 -11.88 -64.10
C VAL A 570 23.36 -11.97 -62.55
N GLU A 571 22.47 -12.46 -61.63
CA GLU A 571 21.73 -13.76 -61.38
C GLU A 571 22.63 -14.90 -60.78
N GLU A 572 22.34 -15.79 -59.79
CA GLU A 572 21.30 -16.20 -58.78
C GLU A 572 22.09 -16.72 -57.50
N GLU A 573 21.62 -17.19 -56.33
CA GLU A 573 20.34 -17.50 -55.61
C GLU A 573 20.14 -16.48 -54.44
N GLU A 574 19.11 -16.39 -53.57
CA GLU A 574 18.09 -17.26 -52.93
C GLU A 574 18.44 -17.89 -51.54
N LYS A 575 17.39 -18.08 -50.71
CA LYS A 575 17.27 -18.78 -49.40
C LYS A 575 17.74 -18.01 -48.14
N VAL A 576 16.90 -17.70 -47.14
CA VAL A 576 15.91 -18.48 -46.32
C VAL A 576 16.56 -19.13 -45.09
N GLU A 577 16.30 -18.54 -43.93
CA GLU A 577 15.64 -19.18 -42.77
C GLU A 577 14.73 -18.14 -42.07
#